data_AF-A0A6P5FPV1-F1
#
_entry.id   AF-A0A6P5FPV1-F1
#
_cell.length_a   1.000
_cell.length_b   1.000
_cell.length_c   1.000
_cell.angle_alpha   90.00
_cell.angle_beta   90.00
_cell.angle_gamma   90.00
#
_symmetry.space_group_name_H-M   'P 1'
#
loop_
_entity.id
_entity.type
_entity.pdbx_description
1 polymer ?
#
loop_
_entity_poly.entity_id
_entity_poly.type
_entity_poly.pdbx_seq_one_letter_code
_entity_poly.pdbx_strand_id
1 'polypeptide(L)'
;MYRIAGVHAPPARAPSDALVHLKSKPFPFTFLDAPARFAVPIDSSGICGSLHVADPIYACSPLQNVWSSSGGGDAAKFVLISRGLCSFEEKVRVAQEGGFDAAIIYDDQEKSSLYSMIGNTEGINIHAVFISKMAGETLKKFTRGEDGECCIGSSIDETTGTVLVISFVSLVVIISVLAAFLFARNCRLLRRGVHSQPTSMKRQAVEVLPCFTFKTAYLNSKRNAETCAICLEDYQDGEMIRVLPCEHEYHAVCVDSWLTKWGTFCPVCKQEVNSGE
;
A
#
# COMPACT_ATOMS: atom_id res chain seq x y z
N MET A 1 -51.35 0.21 34.52
CA MET A 1 -50.39 -0.10 33.43
C MET A 1 -49.18 0.82 33.60
N TYR A 2 -48.08 0.34 34.17
CA TYR A 2 -46.81 1.07 34.18
C TYR A 2 -45.84 0.31 33.27
N ARG A 3 -45.45 0.94 32.15
CA ARG A 3 -44.41 0.44 31.24
C ARG A 3 -43.05 0.73 31.86
N ILE A 4 -42.31 -0.33 32.19
CA ILE A 4 -40.90 -0.24 32.57
C ILE A 4 -40.11 -0.01 31.28
N ALA A 5 -39.35 1.09 31.24
CA ALA A 5 -38.46 1.42 30.14
C ALA A 5 -37.35 0.36 30.05
N GLY A 6 -37.22 -0.27 28.89
CA GLY A 6 -36.13 -1.19 28.60
C GLY A 6 -34.81 -0.45 28.61
N VAL A 7 -33.88 -0.89 29.45
CA VAL A 7 -32.48 -0.49 29.39
C VAL A 7 -31.92 -1.05 28.09
N HIS A 8 -31.70 -0.17 27.11
CA HIS A 8 -30.94 -0.51 25.91
C HIS A 8 -29.52 -0.87 26.32
N ALA A 9 -29.18 -2.16 26.22
CA ALA A 9 -27.79 -2.60 26.21
C ALA A 9 -27.07 -1.89 25.04
N PRO A 10 -25.85 -1.36 25.26
CA PRO A 10 -25.09 -0.76 24.17
C PRO A 10 -24.85 -1.80 23.07
N PRO A 11 -24.82 -1.39 21.79
CA PRO A 11 -24.55 -2.31 20.69
C PRO A 11 -23.22 -3.01 20.95
N ALA A 12 -23.24 -4.35 20.83
CA ALA A 12 -22.01 -5.14 20.86
C ALA A 12 -21.07 -4.56 19.80
N ARG A 13 -19.96 -3.95 20.24
CA ARG A 13 -18.84 -3.65 19.35
C ARG A 13 -18.51 -4.95 18.62
N ALA A 14 -18.39 -4.87 17.29
CA ALA A 14 -17.83 -5.95 16.49
C ALA A 14 -16.56 -6.45 17.18
N PRO A 15 -16.30 -7.77 17.21
CA PRO A 15 -15.02 -8.27 17.67
C PRO A 15 -13.98 -7.61 16.77
N SER A 16 -13.25 -6.63 17.29
CA SER A 16 -11.95 -6.30 16.76
C SER A 16 -11.18 -7.61 16.79
N ASP A 17 -10.74 -8.09 15.63
CA ASP A 17 -9.97 -9.32 15.48
C ASP A 17 -8.71 -9.21 16.35
N ALA A 18 -8.84 -9.58 17.63
CA ALA A 18 -7.71 -9.68 18.52
C ALA A 18 -6.89 -10.89 18.06
N LEU A 19 -5.58 -10.73 18.14
CA LEU A 19 -4.64 -11.70 17.63
C LEU A 19 -3.65 -12.00 18.74
N VAL A 20 -3.37 -13.29 18.90
CA VAL A 20 -2.28 -13.75 19.75
C VAL A 20 -1.03 -13.86 18.89
N HIS A 21 -0.07 -12.99 19.16
CA HIS A 21 1.24 -12.95 18.50
C HIS A 21 2.28 -13.59 19.40
N LEU A 22 2.97 -14.61 18.89
CA LEU A 22 4.14 -15.17 19.54
C LEU A 22 5.39 -14.62 18.87
N LYS A 23 6.16 -13.81 19.59
CA LYS A 23 7.48 -13.33 19.14
C LYS A 23 8.53 -14.39 19.47
N SER A 24 8.67 -15.41 18.62
CA SER A 24 9.77 -16.38 18.70
C SER A 24 10.79 -16.09 17.60
N LYS A 25 12.08 -16.25 17.90
CA LYS A 25 13.13 -16.31 16.86
C LYS A 25 13.15 -17.74 16.27
N PRO A 26 13.30 -17.93 14.93
CA PRO A 26 13.48 -16.92 13.89
C PRO A 26 12.19 -16.37 13.25
N PHE A 27 11.01 -16.94 13.57
CA PHE A 27 9.74 -16.56 12.95
C PHE A 27 8.65 -16.26 13.99
N PRO A 28 7.96 -15.11 13.89
CA PRO A 28 6.78 -14.85 14.70
C PRO A 28 5.60 -15.67 14.20
N PHE A 29 4.74 -16.11 15.11
CA PHE A 29 3.47 -16.76 14.79
C PHE A 29 2.32 -15.84 15.19
N THR A 30 1.27 -15.81 14.37
CA THR A 30 0.05 -15.05 14.65
C THR A 30 -1.15 -15.98 14.58
N PHE A 31 -1.98 -15.97 15.61
CA PHE A 31 -3.15 -16.81 15.72
C PHE A 31 -4.41 -15.97 15.95
N LEU A 32 -5.50 -16.39 15.31
CA LEU A 32 -6.84 -15.86 15.61
C LEU A 32 -7.23 -16.22 17.04
N ASP A 33 -7.83 -15.27 17.73
CA ASP A 33 -8.39 -15.47 19.05
C ASP A 33 -9.87 -15.04 19.13
N ALA A 34 -10.50 -15.36 20.25
CA ALA A 34 -11.81 -14.89 20.62
C ALA A 34 -11.76 -14.32 22.06
N PRO A 35 -11.87 -13.01 22.26
CA PRO A 35 -11.77 -12.41 23.59
C PRO A 35 -12.96 -12.80 24.48
N ALA A 36 -12.69 -13.02 25.78
CA ALA A 36 -13.72 -13.22 26.78
C ALA A 36 -14.53 -11.93 26.95
N ARG A 37 -15.85 -12.01 26.78
CA ARG A 37 -16.74 -10.84 26.95
C ARG A 37 -16.85 -10.36 28.39
N PHE A 38 -16.39 -11.18 29.34
CA PHE A 38 -16.44 -10.91 30.76
C PHE A 38 -15.09 -10.46 31.36
N ALA A 39 -14.03 -10.49 30.56
CA ALA A 39 -12.69 -10.07 30.97
C ALA A 39 -12.43 -8.62 30.55
N VAL A 40 -11.29 -8.06 30.97
CA VAL A 40 -10.90 -6.71 30.58
C VAL A 40 -10.68 -6.66 29.07
N PRO A 41 -11.36 -5.75 28.34
CA PRO A 41 -11.18 -5.62 26.91
C PRO A 41 -9.75 -5.19 26.58
N ILE A 42 -9.23 -5.73 25.49
CA ILE A 42 -7.88 -5.43 25.01
C ILE A 42 -7.95 -4.12 24.22
N ASP A 43 -7.08 -3.19 24.55
CA ASP A 43 -6.99 -1.91 23.84
C ASP A 43 -6.22 -2.06 22.52
N SER A 44 -6.14 -0.96 21.76
CA SER A 44 -5.43 -0.95 20.47
C SER A 44 -3.92 -1.09 20.59
N SER A 45 -3.33 -0.78 21.75
CA SER A 45 -1.90 -0.98 22.01
C SER A 45 -1.55 -2.45 22.25
N GLY A 46 -2.52 -3.24 22.69
CA GLY A 46 -2.28 -4.62 23.09
C GLY A 46 -1.42 -4.72 24.35
N ILE A 47 -1.21 -5.95 24.81
CA ILE A 47 -0.40 -6.27 25.97
C ILE A 47 0.57 -7.39 25.60
N CYS A 48 1.83 -7.28 26.04
CA CYS A 48 2.87 -8.28 25.83
C CYS A 48 3.41 -8.79 27.16
N GLY A 49 3.73 -10.07 27.23
CA GLY A 49 4.16 -10.71 28.46
C GLY A 49 4.85 -12.06 28.26
N SER A 50 5.44 -12.56 29.35
CA SER A 50 6.02 -13.90 29.38
C SER A 50 4.91 -14.95 29.47
N LEU A 51 4.98 -15.99 28.63
CA LEU A 51 3.95 -17.03 28.56
C LEU A 51 4.34 -18.29 29.33
N HIS A 52 3.49 -18.70 30.26
CA HIS A 52 3.68 -19.88 31.10
C HIS A 52 2.56 -20.89 30.91
N VAL A 53 2.84 -22.18 30.97
CA VAL A 53 1.79 -23.21 30.96
C VAL A 53 1.21 -23.33 32.36
N ALA A 54 -0.11 -23.39 32.47
CA ALA A 54 -0.79 -23.61 33.74
C ALA A 54 -0.39 -24.92 34.40
N ASP A 55 -0.20 -24.91 35.72
CA ASP A 55 -0.06 -26.11 36.54
C ASP A 55 -1.00 -26.03 37.76
N PRO A 56 -2.08 -26.81 37.83
CA PRO A 56 -2.49 -27.83 36.86
C PRO A 56 -3.00 -27.24 35.54
N ILE A 57 -2.85 -27.99 34.44
CA ILE A 57 -3.11 -27.52 33.06
C ILE A 57 -4.54 -27.01 32.81
N TYR A 58 -5.51 -27.46 33.61
CA TYR A 58 -6.91 -27.05 33.49
C TYR A 58 -7.25 -25.83 34.35
N ALA A 59 -6.38 -25.39 35.27
CA ALA A 59 -6.63 -24.25 36.16
C ALA A 59 -8.00 -24.29 36.88
N CYS A 60 -8.42 -25.48 37.32
CA CYS A 60 -9.66 -25.68 38.11
C CYS A 60 -9.38 -25.77 39.62
N SER A 61 -8.16 -25.42 40.01
CA SER A 61 -7.68 -25.35 41.39
C SER A 61 -6.51 -24.36 41.42
N PRO A 62 -6.12 -23.82 42.59
CA PRO A 62 -5.02 -22.87 42.70
C PRO A 62 -3.78 -23.34 41.94
N LEU A 63 -3.20 -22.44 41.15
CA LEU A 63 -2.01 -22.72 40.35
C LEU A 63 -0.81 -22.94 41.27
N GLN A 64 0.07 -23.87 40.91
CA GLN A 64 1.26 -24.22 41.68
C GLN A 64 2.49 -23.42 41.23
N ASN A 65 2.52 -22.99 39.98
CA ASN A 65 3.57 -22.15 39.40
C ASN A 65 3.44 -20.66 39.83
N VAL A 66 3.00 -20.40 41.07
CA VAL A 66 2.88 -19.05 41.63
C VAL A 66 4.25 -18.41 41.74
N TRP A 67 4.45 -17.32 41.00
CA TRP A 67 5.74 -16.65 40.97
C TRP A 67 5.92 -15.75 42.20
N SER A 68 6.91 -16.08 43.04
CA SER A 68 7.38 -15.19 44.11
C SER A 68 8.10 -14.00 43.49
N SER A 69 7.63 -12.79 43.77
CA SER A 69 8.18 -11.51 43.32
C SER A 69 9.67 -11.35 43.66
N SER A 70 10.55 -11.91 42.85
CA SER A 70 11.99 -11.81 43.06
C SER A 70 12.72 -11.92 41.72
N GLY A 71 12.73 -10.80 40.99
CA GLY A 71 13.43 -10.63 39.72
C GLY A 71 12.82 -9.44 38.98
N GLY A 72 13.48 -8.29 39.08
CA GLY A 72 12.95 -7.00 38.63
C GLY A 72 12.59 -6.97 37.15
N GLY A 73 11.32 -6.67 36.89
CA GLY A 73 10.77 -6.37 35.57
C GLY A 73 9.25 -6.34 35.67
N ASP A 74 8.65 -5.18 35.40
CA ASP A 74 7.22 -4.90 35.33
C ASP A 74 6.53 -5.60 34.13
N ALA A 75 7.07 -6.75 33.70
CA ALA A 75 6.65 -7.46 32.51
C ALA A 75 5.40 -8.28 32.82
N ALA A 76 4.37 -8.12 32.00
CA ALA A 76 3.13 -8.84 32.17
C ALA A 76 3.34 -10.37 32.09
N LYS A 77 2.51 -11.11 32.81
CA LYS A 77 2.59 -12.57 32.92
C LYS A 77 1.34 -13.20 32.35
N PHE A 78 1.52 -14.04 31.34
CA PHE A 78 0.43 -14.74 30.70
C PHE A 78 0.44 -16.21 31.08
N VAL A 79 -0.75 -16.79 31.23
CA VAL A 79 -0.91 -18.23 31.49
C VAL A 79 -1.68 -18.90 30.35
N LEU A 80 -1.15 -20.02 29.86
CA LEU A 80 -1.76 -20.88 28.85
C LEU A 80 -2.50 -22.04 29.54
N ILE A 81 -3.82 -22.08 29.37
CA ILE A 81 -4.73 -23.01 30.05
C ILE A 81 -5.43 -23.91 29.03
N SER A 82 -5.51 -25.21 29.30
CA SER A 82 -6.31 -26.12 28.48
C SER A 82 -7.79 -26.07 28.86
N ARG A 83 -8.65 -26.10 27.85
CA ARG A 83 -10.10 -26.24 28.04
C ARG A 83 -10.45 -27.58 28.74
N GLY A 84 -11.50 -27.55 29.55
CA GLY A 84 -12.09 -28.74 30.18
C GLY A 84 -12.23 -28.62 31.70
N LEU A 85 -12.90 -29.60 32.31
CA LEU A 85 -13.15 -29.79 33.75
C LEU A 85 -13.97 -28.71 34.49
N CYS A 86 -13.74 -27.43 34.23
CA CYS A 86 -14.41 -26.30 34.86
C CYS A 86 -14.79 -25.22 33.83
N SER A 87 -15.55 -24.21 34.29
CA SER A 87 -16.02 -23.12 33.43
C SER A 87 -14.88 -22.19 32.97
N PHE A 88 -15.11 -21.43 31.90
CA PHE A 88 -14.13 -20.43 31.43
C PHE A 88 -13.91 -19.33 32.47
N GLU A 89 -14.98 -18.88 33.12
CA GLU A 89 -14.90 -17.88 34.20
C GLU A 89 -14.00 -18.36 35.35
N GLU A 90 -14.21 -19.60 35.80
CA GLU A 90 -13.42 -20.19 36.90
C GLU A 90 -11.94 -20.27 36.56
N LYS A 91 -11.59 -20.68 35.34
CA LYS A 91 -10.20 -20.69 34.84
C LYS A 91 -9.56 -19.29 34.90
N VAL A 92 -10.29 -18.27 34.48
CA VAL A 92 -9.82 -16.87 34.47
C VAL A 92 -9.66 -16.35 35.91
N ARG A 93 -10.57 -16.69 36.82
CA ARG A 93 -10.45 -16.33 38.24
C ARG A 93 -9.22 -16.98 38.88
N VAL A 94 -9.02 -18.28 38.66
CA VAL A 94 -7.85 -19.01 39.16
C VAL A 94 -6.54 -18.43 38.59
N ALA A 95 -6.53 -18.04 37.32
CA ALA A 95 -5.38 -17.35 36.72
C ALA A 95 -5.09 -16.00 37.40
N GLN A 96 -6.13 -15.20 37.63
CA GLN A 96 -5.99 -13.91 38.32
C GLN A 96 -5.50 -14.08 39.75
N GLU A 97 -6.04 -15.03 40.50
CA GLU A 97 -5.59 -15.37 41.86
C GLU A 97 -4.14 -15.87 41.88
N GLY A 98 -3.69 -16.50 40.79
CA GLY A 98 -2.29 -16.88 40.58
C GLY A 98 -1.34 -15.72 40.23
N GLY A 99 -1.85 -14.49 40.10
CA GLY A 99 -1.06 -13.29 39.82
C GLY A 99 -0.65 -13.13 38.35
N PHE A 100 -1.43 -13.68 37.42
CA PHE A 100 -1.25 -13.48 35.98
C PHE A 100 -2.07 -12.27 35.48
N ASP A 101 -1.57 -11.57 34.47
CA ASP A 101 -2.19 -10.39 33.85
C ASP A 101 -3.07 -10.76 32.65
N ALA A 102 -2.85 -11.94 32.05
CA ALA A 102 -3.71 -12.48 31.00
C ALA A 102 -3.82 -14.00 31.02
N ALA A 103 -5.01 -14.51 30.67
CA ALA A 103 -5.30 -15.92 30.51
C ALA A 103 -5.58 -16.27 29.04
N ILE A 104 -4.80 -17.18 28.47
CA ILE A 104 -4.97 -17.71 27.12
C ILE A 104 -5.52 -19.13 27.24
N ILE A 105 -6.79 -19.33 26.91
CA ILE A 105 -7.44 -20.64 26.96
C ILE A 105 -7.40 -21.25 25.57
N TYR A 106 -6.88 -22.47 25.42
CA TYR A 106 -6.85 -23.16 24.14
C TYR A 106 -7.79 -24.37 24.11
N ASP A 107 -8.37 -24.62 22.93
CA ASP A 107 -9.30 -25.73 22.73
C ASP A 107 -8.59 -27.09 22.87
N ASP A 108 -9.28 -28.09 23.42
CA ASP A 108 -8.82 -29.47 23.51
C ASP A 108 -9.18 -30.28 22.25
N GLN A 109 -10.08 -29.74 21.43
CA GLN A 109 -10.58 -30.35 20.19
C GLN A 109 -10.08 -29.61 18.94
N GLU A 110 -9.90 -30.35 17.86
CA GLU A 110 -9.49 -29.79 16.56
C GLU A 110 -10.74 -29.36 15.78
N LYS A 111 -11.09 -28.08 15.88
CA LYS A 111 -12.28 -27.46 15.27
C LYS A 111 -11.90 -26.20 14.51
N SER A 112 -12.69 -25.87 13.49
CA SER A 112 -12.47 -24.71 12.61
C SER A 112 -12.97 -23.38 13.18
N SER A 113 -13.81 -23.38 14.22
CA SER A 113 -14.40 -22.17 14.81
C SER A 113 -14.10 -22.06 16.30
N LEU A 114 -13.87 -20.83 16.75
CA LEU A 114 -13.63 -20.48 18.14
C LEU A 114 -14.96 -20.31 18.89
N TYR A 115 -14.98 -20.68 20.18
CA TYR A 115 -16.13 -20.45 21.04
C TYR A 115 -16.12 -19.04 21.62
N SER A 116 -17.31 -18.47 21.81
CA SER A 116 -17.45 -17.28 22.64
C SER A 116 -17.45 -17.70 24.11
N MET A 117 -16.51 -17.17 24.90
CA MET A 117 -16.47 -17.41 26.34
C MET A 117 -17.49 -16.51 27.05
N ILE A 118 -18.36 -17.12 27.84
CA ILE A 118 -19.41 -16.45 28.62
C ILE A 118 -19.14 -16.69 30.10
N GLY A 119 -19.31 -15.65 30.91
CA GLY A 119 -19.05 -15.64 32.35
C GLY A 119 -19.51 -14.33 32.97
N ASN A 120 -19.44 -14.24 34.30
CA ASN A 120 -19.69 -13.02 35.05
C ASN A 120 -18.46 -12.09 35.05
N THR A 121 -18.66 -10.80 34.83
CA THR A 121 -17.61 -9.77 34.83
C THR A 121 -17.12 -9.40 36.24
N GLU A 122 -17.92 -9.65 37.27
CA GLU A 122 -17.66 -9.13 38.61
C GLU A 122 -16.33 -9.64 39.19
N GLY A 123 -15.42 -8.72 39.48
CA GLY A 123 -14.12 -9.01 40.09
C GLY A 123 -13.08 -9.62 39.14
N ILE A 124 -13.28 -9.55 37.82
CA ILE A 124 -12.28 -9.98 36.82
C ILE A 124 -11.62 -8.75 36.22
N ASN A 125 -10.31 -8.62 36.43
CA ASN A 125 -9.47 -7.48 36.10
C ASN A 125 -8.27 -7.86 35.20
N ILE A 126 -8.24 -9.09 34.67
CA ILE A 126 -7.21 -9.58 33.76
C ILE A 126 -7.77 -9.72 32.34
N HIS A 127 -6.90 -9.78 31.35
CA HIS A 127 -7.30 -10.07 29.97
C HIS A 127 -7.56 -11.58 29.80
N ALA A 128 -8.49 -11.96 28.93
CA ALA A 128 -8.67 -13.38 28.60
C ALA A 128 -9.10 -13.58 27.16
N VAL A 129 -8.47 -14.55 26.49
CA VAL A 129 -8.74 -14.89 25.09
C VAL A 129 -8.79 -16.40 24.88
N PHE A 130 -9.55 -16.83 23.87
CA PHE A 130 -9.70 -18.23 23.48
C PHE A 130 -9.05 -18.47 22.12
N ILE A 131 -8.25 -19.53 21.99
CA ILE A 131 -7.54 -19.88 20.75
C ILE A 131 -7.78 -21.34 20.36
N SER A 132 -7.43 -21.67 19.12
CA SER A 132 -7.55 -23.05 18.61
C SER A 132 -6.56 -24.00 19.26
N LYS A 133 -6.84 -25.31 19.19
CA LYS A 133 -5.93 -26.36 19.64
C LYS A 133 -4.54 -26.25 19.01
N MET A 134 -4.49 -26.03 17.69
CA MET A 134 -3.23 -25.87 16.94
C MET A 134 -2.41 -24.69 17.49
N ALA A 135 -3.06 -23.55 17.72
CA ALA A 135 -2.40 -22.37 18.28
C ALA A 135 -1.86 -22.66 19.69
N GLY A 136 -2.70 -23.22 20.58
CA GLY A 136 -2.30 -23.55 21.95
C GLY A 136 -1.16 -24.55 22.04
N GLU A 137 -1.20 -25.64 21.27
CA GLU A 137 -0.12 -26.63 21.24
C GLU A 137 1.16 -26.06 20.61
N THR A 138 1.05 -25.06 19.73
CA THR A 138 2.20 -24.33 19.22
C THR A 138 2.79 -23.48 20.33
N LEU A 139 2.00 -22.61 20.96
CA LEU A 139 2.43 -21.77 22.08
C LEU A 139 3.10 -22.58 23.20
N LYS A 140 2.52 -23.73 23.57
CA LYS A 140 3.03 -24.65 24.59
C LYS A 140 4.45 -25.18 24.30
N LYS A 141 4.86 -25.27 23.04
CA LYS A 141 6.23 -25.67 22.68
C LYS A 141 7.24 -24.54 22.93
N PHE A 142 6.79 -23.28 22.86
CA PHE A 142 7.63 -22.10 23.00
C PHE A 142 7.70 -21.56 24.43
N THR A 143 6.88 -22.07 25.37
CA THR A 143 6.98 -21.72 26.80
C THR A 143 8.18 -22.36 27.52
N ARG A 144 8.96 -23.20 26.85
CA ARG A 144 10.07 -23.98 27.44
C ARG A 144 11.47 -23.43 27.14
N GLY A 145 11.58 -22.29 26.46
CA GLY A 145 12.85 -21.65 26.11
C GLY A 145 12.87 -20.17 26.47
N GLU A 146 14.05 -19.63 26.76
CA GLU A 146 14.30 -18.28 27.32
C GLU A 146 13.86 -17.07 26.47
N ASP A 147 13.13 -17.19 25.35
CA ASP A 147 12.91 -16.04 24.43
C ASP A 147 11.54 -16.04 23.73
N GLY A 148 10.45 -16.35 24.43
CA GLY A 148 9.09 -16.27 23.88
C GLY A 148 8.24 -15.18 24.55
N GLU A 149 8.27 -13.96 24.03
CA GLU A 149 7.26 -12.94 24.41
C GLU A 149 5.97 -13.20 23.63
N CYS A 150 4.85 -13.32 24.35
CA CYS A 150 3.53 -13.43 23.76
C CYS A 150 2.82 -12.08 23.88
N CYS A 151 2.16 -11.64 22.82
CA CYS A 151 1.39 -10.41 22.79
C CYS A 151 -0.04 -10.70 22.38
N ILE A 152 -0.99 -9.98 22.97
CA ILE A 152 -2.39 -10.00 22.58
C ILE A 152 -2.78 -8.59 22.17
N GLY A 153 -3.27 -8.40 20.94
CA GLY A 153 -3.61 -7.06 20.44
C GLY A 153 -4.07 -7.06 18.99
N SER A 154 -4.33 -5.87 18.46
CA SER A 154 -4.59 -5.67 17.03
C SER A 154 -3.28 -5.62 16.24
N SER A 155 -3.18 -6.36 15.13
CA SER A 155 -1.98 -6.57 14.29
C SER A 155 -1.43 -5.33 13.53
N ILE A 156 -1.70 -4.13 14.01
CA ILE A 156 -1.57 -2.91 13.20
C ILE A 156 -0.10 -2.48 13.04
N ASP A 157 0.79 -2.79 13.99
CA ASP A 157 2.14 -2.20 13.99
C ASP A 157 3.15 -2.91 13.07
N GLU A 158 3.12 -4.24 12.96
CA GLU A 158 4.11 -4.98 12.15
C GLU A 158 3.72 -5.05 10.65
N THR A 159 2.42 -5.06 10.36
CA THR A 159 1.92 -5.21 8.98
C THR A 159 1.90 -3.89 8.22
N THR A 160 1.57 -2.79 8.89
CA THR A 160 1.49 -1.47 8.22
C THR A 160 2.88 -0.98 7.81
N GLY A 161 3.88 -1.11 8.68
CA GLY A 161 5.25 -0.70 8.36
C GLY A 161 5.85 -1.49 7.20
N THR A 162 5.71 -2.81 7.23
CA THR A 162 6.23 -3.69 6.16
C THR A 162 5.53 -3.45 4.82
N VAL A 163 4.21 -3.27 4.81
CA VAL A 163 3.46 -2.95 3.59
C VAL A 163 3.86 -1.60 3.01
N LEU A 164 4.05 -0.58 3.84
CA LEU A 164 4.51 0.75 3.37
C LEU A 164 5.92 0.68 2.78
N VAL A 165 6.83 -0.05 3.43
CA VAL A 165 8.20 -0.24 2.93
C VAL A 165 8.19 -1.00 1.59
N ILE A 166 7.44 -2.09 1.46
CA ILE A 166 7.33 -2.86 0.22
C ILE A 166 6.74 -2.01 -0.91
N SER A 167 5.71 -1.22 -0.60
CA SER A 167 5.07 -0.31 -1.55
C SER A 167 6.04 0.76 -2.05
N PHE A 168 6.82 1.35 -1.14
CA PHE A 168 7.84 2.35 -1.48
C PHE A 168 8.96 1.75 -2.34
N VAL A 169 9.49 0.58 -1.97
CA VAL A 169 10.53 -0.11 -2.75
C VAL A 169 10.04 -0.44 -4.16
N SER A 170 8.80 -0.93 -4.28
CA SER A 170 8.19 -1.26 -5.58
C SER A 170 8.03 -0.02 -6.46
N LEU A 171 7.61 1.11 -5.88
CA LEU A 171 7.49 2.38 -6.61
C LEU A 171 8.86 2.88 -7.10
N VAL A 172 9.91 2.82 -6.27
CA VAL A 172 11.27 3.22 -6.67
C VAL A 172 11.79 2.36 -7.82
N VAL A 173 11.56 1.04 -7.78
CA VAL A 173 11.95 0.13 -8.86
C VAL A 173 11.25 0.50 -10.16
N ILE A 174 9.92 0.73 -10.14
CA ILE A 174 9.16 1.11 -11.33
C ILE A 174 9.68 2.43 -11.93
N ILE A 175 9.91 3.46 -11.09
CA ILE A 175 10.44 4.76 -11.55
C ILE A 175 11.83 4.57 -12.18
N SER A 176 12.70 3.78 -11.57
CA SER A 176 14.05 3.55 -12.10
C SER A 176 14.04 2.86 -13.47
N VAL A 177 13.14 1.89 -13.68
CA VAL A 177 12.96 1.19 -14.97
C VAL A 177 12.40 2.14 -16.03
N LEU A 178 11.40 2.95 -15.69
CA LEU A 178 10.83 3.94 -16.60
C LEU A 178 11.88 5.01 -16.99
N ALA A 179 12.64 5.52 -16.02
CA ALA A 179 13.72 6.47 -16.26
C ALA A 179 14.80 5.88 -17.18
N ALA A 180 15.23 4.64 -16.94
CA ALA A 180 16.20 3.95 -17.79
C ALA A 180 15.66 3.74 -19.22
N PHE A 181 14.38 3.38 -19.37
CA PHE A 181 13.75 3.23 -20.68
C PHE A 181 13.65 4.57 -21.42
N LEU A 182 13.20 5.64 -20.76
CA LEU A 182 13.13 6.98 -21.33
C LEU A 182 14.51 7.51 -21.70
N PHE A 183 15.51 7.28 -20.85
CA PHE A 183 16.90 7.63 -21.13
C PHE A 183 17.44 6.86 -22.33
N ALA A 184 17.24 5.54 -22.40
CA ALA A 184 17.64 4.72 -23.54
C ALA A 184 16.91 5.15 -24.84
N ARG A 185 15.62 5.47 -24.76
CA ARG A 185 14.85 6.01 -25.89
C ARG A 185 15.42 7.35 -26.34
N ASN A 186 15.70 8.26 -25.40
CA ASN A 186 16.26 9.58 -25.71
C ASN A 186 17.66 9.45 -26.32
N CYS A 187 18.52 8.57 -25.79
CA CYS A 187 19.82 8.27 -26.37
C CYS A 187 19.70 7.67 -27.78
N ARG A 188 18.74 6.79 -28.03
CA ARG A 188 18.48 6.25 -29.38
C ARG A 188 17.97 7.33 -30.34
N LEU A 189 17.12 8.25 -29.87
CA LEU A 189 16.64 9.39 -30.66
C LEU A 189 17.77 10.37 -30.99
N LEU A 190 18.59 10.74 -29.99
CA LEU A 190 19.78 11.57 -30.18
C LEU A 190 20.78 10.90 -31.12
N ARG A 191 21.01 9.59 -30.99
CA ARG A 191 21.92 8.84 -31.88
C ARG A 191 21.38 8.70 -33.30
N ARG A 192 20.07 8.64 -33.49
CA ARG A 192 19.43 8.75 -34.82
C ARG A 192 19.64 10.13 -35.43
N GLY A 193 19.63 11.20 -34.64
CA GLY A 193 19.90 12.57 -35.10
C GLY A 193 21.37 12.82 -35.49
N VAL A 194 22.33 12.07 -34.95
CA VAL A 194 23.76 12.27 -35.23
C VAL A 194 24.23 11.55 -36.51
N HIS A 195 23.52 10.51 -36.99
CA HIS A 195 24.00 9.71 -38.13
C HIS A 195 23.47 10.12 -39.51
N SER A 196 22.53 11.05 -39.60
CA SER A 196 22.07 11.62 -40.87
C SER A 196 22.35 13.12 -40.88
N GLN A 197 23.52 13.52 -41.34
CA GLN A 197 23.78 14.92 -41.70
C GLN A 197 22.97 15.22 -42.97
N PRO A 198 21.91 16.06 -42.93
CA PRO A 198 21.21 16.46 -44.14
C PRO A 198 22.00 17.57 -44.82
N THR A 199 22.06 17.54 -46.14
CA THR A 199 22.52 18.65 -46.97
C THR A 199 21.62 19.87 -46.70
N SER A 200 22.10 20.82 -45.91
CA SER A 200 21.36 22.04 -45.55
C SER A 200 21.37 23.04 -46.72
N MET A 201 20.21 23.60 -47.08
CA MET A 201 20.14 24.71 -48.04
C MET A 201 20.62 26.01 -47.40
N LYS A 202 21.47 26.76 -48.12
CA LYS A 202 21.93 28.09 -47.69
C LYS A 202 20.71 29.02 -47.54
N ARG A 203 20.66 29.77 -46.43
CA ARG A 203 19.57 30.72 -46.09
C ARG A 203 19.16 31.64 -47.25
N GLN A 204 20.12 32.12 -48.04
CA GLN A 204 19.86 32.97 -49.21
C GLN A 204 18.97 32.33 -50.29
N ALA A 205 18.93 31.00 -50.43
CA ALA A 205 18.07 30.34 -51.40
C ALA A 205 16.62 30.21 -50.93
N VAL A 206 16.38 30.28 -49.61
CA VAL A 206 15.04 30.14 -49.00
C VAL A 206 14.29 31.47 -48.98
N GLU A 207 15.01 32.59 -48.79
CA GLU A 207 14.41 33.94 -48.72
C GLU A 207 13.70 34.36 -50.02
N VAL A 208 14.09 33.81 -51.17
CA VAL A 208 13.55 34.14 -52.51
C VAL A 208 12.20 33.47 -52.79
N LEU A 209 11.77 32.52 -51.95
CA LEU A 209 10.49 31.82 -52.16
C LEU A 209 9.28 32.76 -51.95
N PRO A 210 8.18 32.59 -52.71
CA PRO A 210 7.00 33.44 -52.59
C PRO A 210 6.45 33.49 -51.16
N CYS A 211 6.22 34.70 -50.66
CA CYS A 211 5.65 34.93 -49.34
C CYS A 211 4.57 36.01 -49.43
N PHE A 212 3.48 35.85 -48.69
CA PHE A 212 2.39 36.81 -48.59
C PHE A 212 1.93 36.95 -47.14
N THR A 213 1.33 38.09 -46.83
CA THR A 213 0.72 38.31 -45.51
C THR A 213 -0.71 37.77 -45.51
N PHE A 214 -1.02 36.88 -44.57
CA PHE A 214 -2.35 36.33 -44.41
C PHE A 214 -3.37 37.39 -43.99
N LYS A 215 -4.53 37.36 -44.62
CA LYS A 215 -5.68 38.20 -44.31
C LYS A 215 -6.98 37.40 -44.52
N THR A 216 -7.69 37.12 -43.44
CA THR A 216 -8.97 36.42 -43.33
C THR A 216 -10.04 36.98 -44.28
N ALA A 217 -10.01 38.29 -44.55
CA ALA A 217 -10.92 38.97 -45.48
C ALA A 217 -10.84 38.47 -46.95
N TYR A 218 -9.80 37.71 -47.34
CA TYR A 218 -9.61 37.18 -48.70
C TYR A 218 -10.09 35.72 -48.87
N LEU A 219 -10.64 35.08 -47.83
CA LEU A 219 -11.09 33.68 -47.85
C LEU A 219 -12.43 33.45 -48.59
N ASN A 220 -12.79 34.32 -49.54
CA ASN A 220 -13.96 34.10 -50.39
C ASN A 220 -13.59 33.25 -51.63
N SER A 221 -13.33 31.96 -51.41
CA SER A 221 -13.48 30.88 -52.41
C SER A 221 -12.26 30.41 -53.24
N LYS A 222 -11.05 30.21 -52.68
CA LYS A 222 -10.05 29.34 -53.39
C LYS A 222 -8.77 28.81 -52.68
N ARG A 223 -8.61 28.83 -51.34
CA ARG A 223 -7.40 28.26 -50.70
C ARG A 223 -7.75 27.27 -49.60
N ASN A 224 -7.12 26.10 -49.63
CA ASN A 224 -7.53 24.89 -48.89
C ASN A 224 -6.71 24.61 -47.61
N ALA A 225 -5.90 25.56 -47.11
CA ALA A 225 -5.13 25.36 -45.88
C ALA A 225 -5.32 26.56 -44.95
N GLU A 226 -6.05 26.37 -43.86
CA GLU A 226 -6.23 27.37 -42.78
C GLU A 226 -5.23 27.16 -41.63
N THR A 227 -4.47 26.06 -41.67
CA THR A 227 -3.59 25.62 -40.58
C THR A 227 -2.20 25.29 -41.11
N CYS A 228 -1.16 25.71 -40.38
CA CYS A 228 0.21 25.36 -40.71
C CYS A 228 0.50 23.90 -40.35
N ALA A 229 0.91 23.07 -41.31
CA ALA A 229 1.23 21.66 -41.05
C ALA A 229 2.54 21.43 -40.24
N ILE A 230 3.30 22.48 -39.91
CA ILE A 230 4.53 22.37 -39.10
C ILE A 230 4.24 22.62 -37.61
N CYS A 231 3.57 23.73 -37.27
CA CYS A 231 3.21 24.05 -35.88
C CYS A 231 1.80 23.60 -35.48
N LEU A 232 0.96 23.23 -36.46
CA LEU A 232 -0.44 22.84 -36.28
C LEU A 232 -1.33 23.98 -35.73
N GLU A 233 -0.91 25.23 -35.93
CA GLU A 233 -1.66 26.43 -35.56
C GLU A 233 -2.37 27.03 -36.78
N ASP A 234 -3.56 27.59 -36.56
CA ASP A 234 -4.34 28.29 -37.58
C ASP A 234 -3.72 29.65 -37.92
N TYR A 235 -3.83 30.07 -39.18
CA TYR A 235 -3.28 31.33 -39.64
C TYR A 235 -4.05 32.54 -39.09
N GLN A 236 -3.31 33.55 -38.63
CA GLN A 236 -3.86 34.79 -38.12
C GLN A 236 -3.57 35.99 -39.03
N ASP A 237 -4.44 36.99 -38.98
CA ASP A 237 -4.27 38.22 -39.75
C ASP A 237 -2.94 38.89 -39.45
N GLY A 238 -2.19 39.20 -40.51
CA GLY A 238 -0.86 39.83 -40.39
C GLY A 238 0.30 38.84 -40.34
N GLU A 239 0.06 37.53 -40.29
CA GLU A 239 1.12 36.53 -40.32
C GLU A 239 1.71 36.34 -41.72
N MET A 240 3.01 36.04 -41.77
CA MET A 240 3.73 35.82 -43.02
C MET A 240 3.69 34.35 -43.42
N ILE A 241 3.08 34.06 -44.56
CA ILE A 241 2.89 32.71 -45.10
C ILE A 241 3.80 32.53 -46.31
N ARG A 242 4.62 31.49 -46.29
CA ARG A 242 5.49 31.12 -47.40
C ARG A 242 4.89 29.96 -48.17
N VAL A 243 4.90 30.08 -49.49
CA VAL A 243 4.40 29.07 -50.42
C VAL A 243 5.59 28.40 -51.08
N LEU A 244 5.67 27.08 -50.96
CA LEU A 244 6.69 26.30 -51.66
C LEU A 244 6.30 26.11 -53.15
N PRO A 245 7.23 25.72 -54.05
CA PRO A 245 6.91 25.46 -55.45
C PRO A 245 5.85 24.38 -55.68
N CYS A 246 5.69 23.49 -54.69
CA CYS A 246 4.63 22.48 -54.64
C CYS A 246 3.28 23.00 -54.12
N GLU A 247 3.11 24.33 -54.06
CA GLU A 247 1.91 25.06 -53.64
C GLU A 247 1.46 24.87 -52.18
N HIS A 248 2.24 24.15 -51.36
CA HIS A 248 1.95 24.02 -49.94
C HIS A 248 2.34 25.30 -49.18
N GLU A 249 1.44 25.72 -48.29
CA GLU A 249 1.54 26.95 -47.50
C GLU A 249 1.94 26.64 -46.05
N TYR A 250 2.81 27.48 -45.48
CA TYR A 250 3.29 27.38 -44.10
C TYR A 250 3.57 28.78 -43.54
N HIS A 251 3.61 28.95 -42.22
CA HIS A 251 4.28 30.13 -41.65
C HIS A 251 5.72 30.21 -42.16
N ALA A 252 6.12 31.39 -42.61
CA ALA A 252 7.46 31.62 -43.15
C ALA A 252 8.54 31.18 -42.15
N VAL A 253 8.38 31.53 -40.87
CA VAL A 253 9.32 31.15 -39.79
C VAL A 253 9.43 29.63 -39.64
N CYS A 254 8.31 28.92 -39.72
CA CYS A 254 8.26 27.47 -39.57
C CYS A 254 8.96 26.76 -40.72
N VAL A 255 8.62 27.10 -41.96
CA VAL A 255 9.21 26.44 -43.13
C VAL A 255 10.65 26.87 -43.38
N ASP A 256 11.03 28.10 -43.04
CA ASP A 256 12.42 28.56 -43.15
C ASP A 256 13.31 27.81 -42.17
N SER A 257 12.86 27.60 -40.93
CA SER A 257 13.58 26.78 -39.97
C SER A 257 13.61 25.31 -40.37
N TRP A 258 12.58 24.81 -41.07
CA TRP A 258 12.56 23.45 -41.61
C TRP A 258 13.61 23.26 -42.71
N LEU A 259 13.58 24.12 -43.73
CA LEU A 259 14.45 24.05 -44.92
C LEU A 259 15.93 24.29 -44.60
N THR A 260 16.21 25.07 -43.55
CA THR A 260 17.59 25.36 -43.14
C THR A 260 18.19 24.32 -42.18
N LYS A 261 17.38 23.59 -41.41
CA LYS A 261 17.88 22.69 -40.35
C LYS A 261 17.61 21.20 -40.58
N TRP A 262 16.52 20.85 -41.26
CA TRP A 262 16.00 19.48 -41.26
C TRP A 262 16.04 18.81 -42.64
N GLY A 263 15.73 19.55 -43.71
CA GLY A 263 15.81 19.00 -45.08
C GLY A 263 15.26 19.95 -46.13
N THR A 264 15.62 19.73 -47.40
CA THR A 264 15.35 20.63 -48.53
C THR A 264 14.02 20.35 -49.24
N PHE A 265 13.13 19.58 -48.64
CA PHE A 265 11.88 19.10 -49.24
C PHE A 265 10.65 19.54 -48.45
N CYS A 266 9.51 19.56 -49.13
CA CYS A 266 8.20 19.91 -48.56
C CYS A 266 7.80 18.95 -47.42
N PRO A 267 7.43 19.46 -46.22
CA PRO A 267 6.98 18.63 -45.10
C PRO A 267 5.80 17.70 -45.42
N VAL A 268 4.87 18.16 -46.27
CA VAL A 268 3.65 17.44 -46.62
C VAL A 268 3.89 16.45 -47.77
N CYS A 269 4.27 16.93 -48.96
CA CYS A 269 4.35 16.08 -50.16
C CYS A 269 5.74 15.48 -50.44
N LYS A 270 6.76 15.84 -49.64
CA LYS A 270 8.16 15.40 -49.81
C LYS A 270 8.82 15.78 -51.14
N GLN A 271 8.22 16.67 -51.94
CA GLN A 271 8.87 17.20 -53.14
C GLN A 271 10.03 18.12 -52.74
N GLU A 272 11.19 17.94 -53.38
CA GLU A 272 12.35 18.80 -53.19
C GLU A 272 12.02 20.25 -53.57
N VAL A 273 12.46 21.18 -52.74
CA VAL A 273 12.42 22.62 -52.98
C VAL A 273 13.66 22.97 -53.81
N ASN A 274 13.87 22.25 -54.91
CA ASN A 274 14.85 22.64 -55.91
C ASN A 274 14.22 23.79 -56.71
N SER A 275 14.79 24.99 -56.54
CA SER A 275 14.54 26.12 -57.42
C SER A 275 14.66 25.64 -58.85
N GLY A 276 13.54 25.64 -59.58
CA GLY A 276 13.56 25.39 -61.01
C GLY A 276 14.54 26.35 -61.70
N GLU A 277 15.27 25.80 -62.66
CA GLU A 277 15.31 26.46 -63.97
C GLU A 277 13.88 26.72 -64.48
#